data_AF-D6SN85-F1
#
_entry.id   AF-D6SN85-F1
#
_cell.length_a   1.000
_cell.length_b   1.000
_cell.length_c   1.000
_cell.angle_alpha   90.00
_cell.angle_beta   90.00
_cell.angle_gamma   90.00
#
_symmetry.space_group_name_H-M   'P 1'
#
loop_
_entity.id
_entity.type
_entity.pdbx_description
1 polymer ?
#
loop_
_entity_poly.entity_id
_entity_poly.type
_entity_poly.pdbx_seq_one_letter_code
_entity_poly.pdbx_strand_id
1 'polypeptide(L)'
;MKVLFKSIAEETQTFGELVEVVDAGWVQLWTGSDHEGRLVDTAGISEIGNGWIRTEDLHDLKLDFAQYGHTELWVRPAAADAGTGSWQGSEVDFSTATSQYRTSAVGPETSLHEMFTARNLTEEYWFRVLLRTEQEGQAHWEPFGNDGGWLREDELHEHGISLGDIKESDSASIWVQTYNGNQFLDWVSWDVGGTFIELTEGVDFLAPAHEMPQDKEDDKNYLELSDEDYVIQGEVLRSADGETTLNPDDFIHGGGGENTLYIARMTTDFEGFSNSGGVTDISSIIIHADNRDVAFDATGVQDAEHYTLKTEGQQVDLYNLERGITITTDYTGDMTFEFLAGPDEEDNDHLTLLSTQALGEEGDPAVLRVGSIAELNLEILKAGYLSLEETPDVKSLHLKMGDSLFLEDVPQLEEISVSGRGDLELPWVEGDLEIVDAGELEGEMEVDLSGVEQDSLTRIQGSQKDTTVVADPESFAQGAELDGGEGSNTLILTQAESFMEISISNFQNLIIADQEEDSGVYGELDSATQGHEEPVLDVLGVSRYSEIPDPDTFA
;
A
#
# COMPACT_ATOMS: atom_id res chain seq x y z
N MET A 1 -34.60 16.04 11.14
CA MET A 1 -33.64 15.83 10.05
C MET A 1 -32.67 16.99 9.98
N LYS A 2 -31.47 16.79 10.50
CA LYS A 2 -30.35 17.73 10.46
C LYS A 2 -29.20 17.03 9.76
N VAL A 3 -28.52 17.74 8.86
CA VAL A 3 -27.28 17.26 8.22
C VAL A 3 -26.12 18.05 8.82
N LEU A 4 -25.05 17.35 9.17
CA LEU A 4 -23.77 17.91 9.59
C LEU A 4 -22.74 17.54 8.53
N PHE A 5 -21.98 18.53 8.06
CA PHE A 5 -20.87 18.34 7.14
C PHE A 5 -19.56 18.45 7.91
N LYS A 6 -18.66 17.51 7.66
CA LYS A 6 -17.30 17.49 8.17
C LYS A 6 -16.34 17.99 7.07
N SER A 7 -15.16 18.44 7.47
CA SER A 7 -14.09 18.80 6.53
C SER A 7 -13.57 17.54 5.85
N ILE A 8 -13.25 17.67 4.57
CA ILE A 8 -12.56 16.63 3.80
C ILE A 8 -11.06 16.69 4.08
N ALA A 9 -10.43 15.53 4.15
CA ALA A 9 -9.00 15.34 4.30
C ALA A 9 -8.52 14.30 3.27
N GLU A 10 -7.21 14.17 3.07
CA GLU A 10 -6.64 13.27 2.05
C GLU A 10 -7.02 11.80 2.33
N GLU A 11 -7.08 11.43 3.60
CA GLU A 11 -7.47 10.10 4.08
C GLU A 11 -8.98 9.82 4.03
N THR A 12 -9.81 10.80 3.64
CA THR A 12 -11.26 10.59 3.59
C THR A 12 -11.62 9.63 2.45
N GLN A 13 -12.29 8.53 2.76
CA GLN A 13 -12.63 7.50 1.78
C GLN A 13 -14.13 7.38 1.51
N THR A 14 -15.01 7.84 2.40
CA THR A 14 -16.45 7.55 2.35
C THR A 14 -17.33 8.78 2.56
N PHE A 15 -18.58 8.73 2.08
CA PHE A 15 -19.54 9.80 2.34
C PHE A 15 -19.98 9.87 3.81
N GLY A 16 -19.91 8.76 4.56
CA GLY A 16 -20.19 8.73 6.01
C GLY A 16 -19.18 9.49 6.85
N GLU A 17 -17.95 9.63 6.37
CA GLU A 17 -16.93 10.48 7.00
C GLU A 17 -17.18 11.96 6.76
N LEU A 18 -17.81 12.32 5.64
CA LEU A 18 -18.16 13.71 5.30
C LEU A 18 -19.50 14.15 5.89
N VAL A 19 -20.45 13.23 6.05
CA VAL A 19 -21.84 13.56 6.34
C VAL A 19 -22.36 12.75 7.52
N GLU A 20 -22.82 13.45 8.54
CA GLU A 20 -23.60 12.86 9.63
C GLU A 20 -25.06 13.36 9.55
N VAL A 21 -26.01 12.42 9.53
CA VAL A 21 -27.45 12.75 9.42
C VAL A 21 -28.23 12.28 10.63
N VAL A 22 -28.89 13.22 11.30
CA VAL A 22 -29.69 12.97 12.51
C VAL A 22 -31.17 12.93 12.18
N ASP A 23 -31.86 11.91 12.70
CA ASP A 23 -33.30 11.65 12.53
C ASP A 23 -33.75 11.38 11.08
N ALA A 24 -32.91 10.77 10.24
CA ALA A 24 -33.26 10.33 8.90
C ALA A 24 -32.84 8.87 8.67
N GLY A 25 -33.71 8.07 8.05
CA GLY A 25 -33.38 6.69 7.67
C GLY A 25 -32.77 6.58 6.27
N TRP A 26 -32.96 7.61 5.45
CA TRP A 26 -32.48 7.68 4.07
C TRP A 26 -31.93 9.06 3.77
N VAL A 27 -30.99 9.13 2.84
CA VAL A 27 -30.49 10.40 2.29
C VAL A 27 -30.39 10.28 0.78
N GLN A 28 -30.59 11.41 0.10
CA GLN A 28 -30.22 11.56 -1.31
C GLN A 28 -28.96 12.40 -1.41
N LEU A 29 -27.96 11.93 -2.14
CA LEU A 29 -26.69 12.61 -2.32
C LEU A 29 -26.56 13.20 -3.73
N TRP A 30 -25.96 14.38 -3.80
CA TRP A 30 -25.64 15.07 -5.04
C TRP A 30 -24.32 15.82 -4.86
N THR A 31 -23.45 15.80 -5.86
CA THR A 31 -22.14 16.47 -5.84
C THR A 31 -21.97 17.35 -7.06
N GLY A 32 -21.27 18.47 -6.92
CA GLY A 32 -20.98 19.46 -7.97
C GLY A 32 -21.63 20.82 -7.72
N SER A 33 -21.56 21.75 -8.66
CA SER A 33 -22.25 23.06 -8.52
C SER A 33 -23.67 23.01 -9.07
N ASP A 34 -24.56 23.93 -8.67
CA ASP A 34 -25.99 23.97 -9.06
C ASP A 34 -26.27 23.81 -10.58
N HIS A 35 -25.24 23.98 -11.42
CA HIS A 35 -25.31 23.87 -12.87
C HIS A 35 -24.51 22.70 -13.48
N GLU A 36 -23.62 22.07 -12.72
CA GLU A 36 -22.68 21.06 -13.20
C GLU A 36 -22.62 19.80 -12.32
N GLY A 37 -23.44 19.72 -11.27
CA GLY A 37 -23.47 18.55 -10.41
C GLY A 37 -24.45 17.45 -10.82
N ARG A 38 -24.27 16.28 -10.22
CA ARG A 38 -25.05 15.07 -10.45
C ARG A 38 -25.37 14.35 -9.15
N LEU A 39 -26.39 13.50 -9.22
CA LEU A 39 -26.68 12.56 -8.14
C LEU A 39 -25.51 11.59 -8.03
N VAL A 40 -25.07 11.31 -6.80
CA VAL A 40 -24.05 10.28 -6.55
C VAL A 40 -24.61 8.93 -6.99
N ASP A 41 -23.78 8.10 -7.61
CA ASP A 41 -24.22 6.75 -7.94
C ASP A 41 -24.30 5.91 -6.67
N THR A 42 -25.47 5.34 -6.43
CA THR A 42 -25.71 4.44 -5.29
C THR A 42 -26.19 3.08 -5.77
N ALA A 43 -26.09 2.80 -7.07
CA ALA A 43 -26.29 1.48 -7.61
C ALA A 43 -25.29 0.50 -6.95
N GLY A 44 -25.73 -0.72 -6.70
CA GLY A 44 -24.94 -1.74 -5.98
C GLY A 44 -25.21 -1.78 -4.48
N ILE A 45 -25.33 -0.62 -3.82
CA ILE A 45 -25.57 -0.53 -2.36
C ILE A 45 -27.05 -0.26 -2.05
N SER A 46 -27.70 0.59 -2.84
CA SER A 46 -29.08 1.01 -2.60
C SER A 46 -30.09 0.31 -3.51
N GLU A 47 -31.17 -0.19 -2.90
CA GLU A 47 -32.33 -0.73 -3.63
C GLU A 47 -33.08 0.33 -4.48
N ILE A 48 -32.91 1.62 -4.17
CA ILE A 48 -33.64 2.73 -4.82
C ILE A 48 -32.81 3.36 -5.94
N GLY A 49 -31.49 3.42 -5.78
CA GLY A 49 -30.57 4.15 -6.67
C GLY A 49 -30.86 5.66 -6.74
N ASN A 50 -30.35 6.31 -7.80
CA ASN A 50 -30.53 7.76 -8.05
C ASN A 50 -30.07 8.64 -6.87
N GLY A 51 -28.92 8.33 -6.28
CA GLY A 51 -28.36 9.03 -5.13
C GLY A 51 -29.03 8.72 -3.80
N TRP A 52 -30.12 7.94 -3.76
CA TRP A 52 -30.72 7.50 -2.50
C TRP A 52 -29.90 6.38 -1.88
N ILE A 53 -29.65 6.47 -0.58
CA ILE A 53 -28.97 5.45 0.23
C ILE A 53 -29.49 5.51 1.67
N ARG A 54 -29.40 4.42 2.44
CA ARG A 54 -29.73 4.50 3.87
C ARG A 54 -28.64 5.27 4.60
N THR A 55 -29.02 5.93 5.68
CA THR A 55 -28.05 6.66 6.50
C THR A 55 -26.99 5.72 7.10
N GLU A 56 -27.37 4.48 7.41
CA GLU A 56 -26.46 3.46 7.97
C GLU A 56 -25.42 2.97 6.95
N ASP A 57 -25.77 2.94 5.67
CA ASP A 57 -24.88 2.47 4.58
C ASP A 57 -23.96 3.60 4.04
N LEU A 58 -23.98 4.80 4.63
CA LEU A 58 -23.13 5.92 4.16
C LEU A 58 -21.63 5.64 4.29
N HIS A 59 -21.24 4.83 5.28
CA HIS A 59 -19.85 4.40 5.47
C HIS A 59 -19.42 3.35 4.46
N ASP A 60 -20.36 2.71 3.76
CA ASP A 60 -20.04 1.76 2.69
C ASP A 60 -19.96 2.46 1.32
N LEU A 61 -20.51 3.67 1.21
CA LEU A 61 -20.47 4.47 -0.02
C LEU A 61 -19.16 5.26 -0.10
N LYS A 62 -18.23 4.72 -0.88
CA LYS A 62 -16.90 5.31 -1.11
C LYS A 62 -16.96 6.53 -2.02
N LEU A 63 -16.02 7.44 -1.81
CA LEU A 63 -15.71 8.53 -2.73
C LEU A 63 -15.03 7.95 -3.96
N ASP A 64 -15.41 8.41 -5.14
CA ASP A 64 -14.79 7.98 -6.40
C ASP A 64 -14.33 9.19 -7.25
N PHE A 65 -13.59 8.89 -8.31
CA PHE A 65 -13.08 9.91 -9.24
C PHE A 65 -14.16 10.75 -9.91
N ALA A 66 -15.41 10.26 -9.95
CA ALA A 66 -16.51 11.02 -10.53
C ALA A 66 -16.81 12.29 -9.71
N GLN A 67 -16.23 12.45 -8.51
CA GLN A 67 -16.32 13.66 -7.72
C GLN A 67 -15.10 14.59 -7.80
N TYR A 68 -13.97 14.22 -8.44
CA TYR A 68 -12.71 14.99 -8.39
C TYR A 68 -12.89 16.50 -8.68
N GLY A 69 -13.66 16.84 -9.71
CA GLY A 69 -13.90 18.23 -10.11
C GLY A 69 -15.08 18.92 -9.41
N HIS A 70 -15.75 18.23 -8.49
CA HIS A 70 -16.90 18.77 -7.78
C HIS A 70 -16.44 19.57 -6.56
N THR A 71 -17.11 20.69 -6.30
CA THR A 71 -16.74 21.62 -5.22
C THR A 71 -17.81 21.78 -4.15
N GLU A 72 -18.94 21.07 -4.29
CA GLU A 72 -20.03 21.08 -3.31
C GLU A 72 -20.61 19.67 -3.13
N LEU A 73 -21.06 19.39 -1.91
CA LEU A 73 -21.84 18.20 -1.54
C LEU A 73 -23.18 18.64 -1.00
N TRP A 74 -24.26 18.12 -1.60
CA TRP A 74 -25.63 18.34 -1.19
C TRP A 74 -26.29 17.05 -0.73
N VAL A 75 -27.03 17.15 0.37
CA VAL A 75 -27.68 16.02 1.05
C VAL A 75 -29.14 16.36 1.28
N ARG A 76 -30.03 15.44 0.89
CA ARG A 76 -31.47 15.53 1.13
C ARG A 76 -31.95 14.40 2.03
N PRO A 77 -32.15 14.64 3.32
CA PRO A 77 -32.57 13.59 4.24
C PRO A 77 -34.04 13.21 4.04
N ALA A 78 -34.40 11.96 4.29
CA ALA A 78 -35.77 11.45 4.32
C ALA A 78 -36.01 10.51 5.50
N ALA A 79 -37.19 10.62 6.11
CA ALA A 79 -37.65 9.75 7.19
C ALA A 79 -39.04 9.20 6.89
N ALA A 80 -39.35 8.01 7.39
CA ALA A 80 -40.60 7.30 7.08
C ALA A 80 -41.86 8.08 7.52
N ASP A 81 -41.77 8.83 8.62
CA ASP A 81 -42.86 9.58 9.24
C ASP A 81 -42.86 11.08 8.87
N ALA A 82 -41.69 11.65 8.60
CA ALA A 82 -41.53 13.07 8.24
C ALA A 82 -41.50 13.35 6.73
N GLY A 83 -41.37 12.31 5.89
CA GLY A 83 -41.20 12.43 4.45
C GLY A 83 -39.81 12.94 4.06
N THR A 84 -39.69 13.50 2.85
CA THR A 84 -38.43 14.03 2.33
C THR A 84 -38.18 15.48 2.75
N GLY A 85 -37.00 15.75 3.30
CA GLY A 85 -36.54 17.07 3.68
C GLY A 85 -36.09 17.95 2.50
N SER A 86 -35.56 19.12 2.85
CA SER A 86 -34.91 20.03 1.90
C SER A 86 -33.44 19.66 1.71
N TRP A 87 -32.89 19.97 0.52
CA TRP A 87 -31.45 19.91 0.27
C TRP A 87 -30.70 20.84 1.22
N GLN A 88 -29.62 20.33 1.79
CA GLN A 88 -28.62 21.06 2.59
C GLN A 88 -27.28 20.82 1.90
N GLY A 89 -26.44 21.84 1.76
CA GLY A 89 -25.17 21.72 1.05
C GLY A 89 -24.01 22.35 1.81
N SER A 90 -22.80 21.89 1.49
CA SER A 90 -21.52 22.46 1.93
C SER A 90 -20.55 22.50 0.76
N GLU A 91 -19.66 23.49 0.76
CA GLU A 91 -18.44 23.45 -0.06
C GLU A 91 -17.58 22.27 0.43
N VAL A 92 -17.05 21.50 -0.51
CA VAL A 92 -16.18 20.34 -0.28
C VAL A 92 -15.20 20.29 -1.43
N ASP A 93 -13.90 20.25 -1.15
CA ASP A 93 -12.87 20.07 -2.17
C ASP A 93 -12.58 18.58 -2.35
N PHE A 94 -13.33 17.93 -3.24
CA PHE A 94 -13.14 16.50 -3.50
C PHE A 94 -11.77 16.18 -4.11
N SER A 95 -11.06 17.17 -4.67
CA SER A 95 -9.70 16.96 -5.19
C SER A 95 -8.72 16.56 -4.09
N THR A 96 -8.94 17.00 -2.84
CA THR A 96 -8.12 16.62 -1.68
C THR A 96 -8.22 15.14 -1.36
N ALA A 97 -9.43 14.57 -1.31
CA ALA A 97 -9.59 13.13 -1.04
C ALA A 97 -9.37 12.24 -2.27
N THR A 98 -9.27 12.83 -3.47
CA THR A 98 -9.12 12.05 -4.71
C THR A 98 -7.74 12.18 -5.34
N SER A 99 -6.85 13.00 -4.75
CA SER A 99 -5.42 13.05 -5.07
C SER A 99 -4.75 11.70 -4.83
N GLN A 100 -5.15 10.98 -3.77
CA GLN A 100 -4.67 9.62 -3.47
C GLN A 100 -4.95 8.60 -4.57
N TYR A 101 -5.87 8.92 -5.49
CA TYR A 101 -6.16 8.04 -6.61
C TYR A 101 -5.37 8.42 -7.88
N ARG A 102 -4.41 9.33 -7.82
CA ARG A 102 -3.51 9.69 -8.92
C ARG A 102 -2.07 9.55 -8.46
N THR A 103 -1.19 9.06 -9.33
CA THR A 103 0.25 9.22 -9.11
C THR A 103 0.70 10.58 -9.61
N SER A 104 1.37 11.34 -8.75
CA SER A 104 2.08 12.58 -9.09
C SER A 104 3.19 12.34 -10.13
N ALA A 105 3.94 11.25 -9.96
CA ALA A 105 5.02 10.88 -10.87
C ALA A 105 4.53 9.96 -11.99
N VAL A 106 4.57 10.44 -13.24
CA VAL A 106 4.35 9.61 -14.43
C VAL A 106 5.63 9.52 -15.24
N GLY A 107 6.23 8.33 -15.26
CA GLY A 107 7.37 8.03 -16.10
C GLY A 107 6.97 7.37 -17.44
N PRO A 108 7.93 7.22 -18.38
CA PRO A 108 7.76 6.61 -19.69
C PRO A 108 7.25 5.17 -19.74
N GLU A 109 7.17 4.49 -18.61
CA GLU A 109 6.70 3.10 -18.53
C GLU A 109 5.68 2.94 -17.41
N THR A 110 5.09 4.04 -16.89
CA THR A 110 4.07 3.94 -15.84
C THR A 110 2.81 3.33 -16.42
N SER A 111 2.35 2.22 -15.82
CA SER A 111 1.14 1.52 -16.24
C SER A 111 -0.09 2.35 -15.93
N LEU A 112 -1.16 2.24 -16.73
CA LEU A 112 -2.39 2.99 -16.50
C LEU A 112 -2.99 2.72 -15.12
N HIS A 113 -2.80 1.51 -14.57
CA HIS A 113 -3.25 1.18 -13.22
C HIS A 113 -2.47 1.94 -12.14
N GLU A 114 -1.16 2.15 -12.32
CA GLU A 114 -0.37 2.99 -11.41
C GLU A 114 -0.85 4.45 -11.51
N MET A 115 -1.13 4.92 -12.72
CA MET A 115 -1.53 6.31 -12.97
C MET A 115 -2.84 6.73 -12.31
N PHE A 116 -3.76 5.79 -12.16
CA PHE A 116 -4.98 6.02 -11.41
C PHE A 116 -5.43 4.73 -10.73
N THR A 117 -5.49 4.78 -9.40
CA THR A 117 -5.84 3.59 -8.63
C THR A 117 -7.36 3.44 -8.62
N ALA A 118 -7.88 2.45 -9.34
CA ALA A 118 -9.28 2.04 -9.30
C ALA A 118 -9.65 1.26 -8.03
N ARG A 119 -9.02 1.57 -6.87
CA ARG A 119 -9.27 0.82 -5.63
C ARG A 119 -10.76 0.90 -5.29
N ASN A 120 -11.36 -0.28 -5.03
CA ASN A 120 -12.70 -0.50 -4.47
C ASN A 120 -13.90 -0.59 -5.42
N LEU A 121 -13.70 -0.92 -6.68
CA LEU A 121 -14.80 -1.14 -7.62
C LEU A 121 -15.23 -2.61 -7.58
N THR A 122 -16.19 -2.95 -6.72
CA THR A 122 -16.72 -4.33 -6.60
C THR A 122 -17.60 -4.78 -7.77
N GLU A 123 -17.86 -3.90 -8.74
CA GLU A 123 -18.65 -4.20 -9.95
C GLU A 123 -17.77 -4.20 -11.22
N GLU A 124 -18.31 -4.66 -12.35
CA GLU A 124 -17.61 -4.73 -13.64
C GLU A 124 -17.45 -3.31 -14.23
N TYR A 125 -16.46 -2.56 -13.76
CA TYR A 125 -16.12 -1.23 -14.29
C TYR A 125 -15.25 -1.33 -15.55
N TRP A 126 -15.49 -0.41 -16.46
CA TRP A 126 -14.73 -0.23 -17.69
C TRP A 126 -14.20 1.20 -17.75
N PHE A 127 -12.97 1.36 -18.22
CA PHE A 127 -12.25 2.61 -18.30
C PHE A 127 -11.92 2.89 -19.75
N ARG A 128 -12.30 4.07 -20.23
CA ARG A 128 -11.83 4.57 -21.49
C ARG A 128 -10.71 5.55 -21.25
N VAL A 129 -9.50 5.15 -21.60
CA VAL A 129 -8.31 5.98 -21.41
C VAL A 129 -7.86 6.51 -22.75
N LEU A 130 -7.63 7.81 -22.82
CA LEU A 130 -7.06 8.49 -23.98
C LEU A 130 -5.82 9.26 -23.55
N LEU A 131 -4.72 9.11 -24.29
CA LEU A 131 -3.58 10.01 -24.21
C LEU A 131 -3.82 11.17 -25.18
N ARG A 132 -3.72 12.41 -24.68
CA ARG A 132 -3.73 13.62 -25.48
C ARG A 132 -2.33 14.22 -25.51
N THR A 133 -1.71 14.28 -26.68
CA THR A 133 -0.43 14.98 -26.89
C THR A 133 -0.65 16.25 -27.71
N GLU A 134 0.05 17.33 -27.40
CA GLU A 134 0.07 18.53 -28.23
C GLU A 134 1.34 18.59 -29.08
N GLN A 135 1.24 18.25 -30.36
CA GLN A 135 2.35 18.33 -31.30
C GLN A 135 2.15 19.51 -32.27
N GLU A 136 3.11 20.45 -32.31
CA GLU A 136 3.04 21.65 -33.18
C GLU A 136 1.74 22.47 -33.02
N GLY A 137 1.14 22.45 -31.82
CA GLY A 137 -0.14 23.12 -31.51
C GLY A 137 -1.39 22.40 -32.02
N GLN A 138 -1.28 21.11 -32.39
CA GLN A 138 -2.43 20.23 -32.68
C GLN A 138 -2.54 19.14 -31.62
N ALA A 139 -3.77 18.93 -31.13
CA ALA A 139 -4.06 17.85 -30.19
C ALA A 139 -4.25 16.52 -30.93
N HIS A 140 -3.43 15.54 -30.59
CA HIS A 140 -3.56 14.15 -31.00
C HIS A 140 -4.15 13.33 -29.86
N TRP A 141 -5.01 12.36 -30.17
CA TRP A 141 -5.71 11.53 -29.19
C TRP A 141 -5.49 10.07 -29.52
N GLU A 142 -4.93 9.33 -28.58
CA GLU A 142 -4.63 7.91 -28.73
C GLU A 142 -5.39 7.11 -27.67
N PRO A 143 -6.36 6.27 -28.08
CA PRO A 143 -7.06 5.41 -27.14
C PRO A 143 -6.20 4.21 -26.72
N PHE A 144 -6.24 3.85 -25.45
CA PHE A 144 -5.67 2.60 -24.95
C PHE A 144 -6.68 1.44 -25.07
N GLY A 145 -6.23 0.26 -25.48
CA GLY A 145 -7.06 -0.95 -25.59
C GLY A 145 -7.67 -1.24 -26.97
N ASN A 146 -8.33 -2.39 -27.10
CA ASN A 146 -9.03 -2.82 -28.32
C ASN A 146 -10.46 -2.23 -28.39
N ASP A 147 -11.12 -2.32 -29.56
CA ASP A 147 -12.57 -2.07 -29.73
C ASP A 147 -13.14 -0.72 -29.20
N GLY A 148 -12.43 0.38 -29.39
CA GLY A 148 -12.91 1.73 -29.06
C GLY A 148 -12.34 2.32 -27.77
N GLY A 149 -11.45 1.56 -27.13
CA GLY A 149 -10.55 2.02 -26.09
C GLY A 149 -11.04 1.80 -24.67
N TRP A 150 -11.89 0.79 -24.44
CA TRP A 150 -12.38 0.44 -23.10
C TRP A 150 -11.55 -0.70 -22.52
N LEU A 151 -11.10 -0.54 -21.29
CA LEU A 151 -10.28 -1.45 -20.51
C LEU A 151 -11.04 -1.84 -19.24
N ARG A 152 -10.98 -3.10 -18.85
CA ARG A 152 -11.38 -3.53 -17.50
C ARG A 152 -10.28 -3.17 -16.49
N GLU A 153 -10.63 -3.21 -15.20
CA GLU A 153 -9.65 -2.96 -14.13
C GLU A 153 -8.43 -3.89 -14.21
N ASP A 154 -8.65 -5.19 -14.46
CA ASP A 154 -7.58 -6.18 -14.64
C ASP A 154 -6.75 -5.92 -15.90
N GLU A 155 -7.35 -5.34 -16.95
CA GLU A 155 -6.66 -4.97 -18.19
C GLU A 155 -5.82 -3.68 -18.04
N LEU A 156 -6.09 -2.81 -17.04
CA LEU A 156 -5.30 -1.58 -16.82
C LEU A 156 -3.83 -1.88 -16.52
N HIS A 157 -3.54 -2.99 -15.85
CA HIS A 157 -2.17 -3.43 -15.55
C HIS A 157 -1.40 -3.83 -16.81
N GLU A 158 -2.09 -4.26 -17.87
CA GLU A 158 -1.46 -4.72 -19.12
C GLU A 158 -1.13 -3.56 -20.07
N HIS A 159 -1.62 -2.35 -19.77
CA HIS A 159 -1.46 -1.17 -20.63
C HIS A 159 -0.56 -0.13 -19.98
N GLY A 160 0.69 -0.06 -20.44
CA GLY A 160 1.64 1.02 -20.19
C GLY A 160 1.42 2.23 -21.08
N ILE A 161 1.71 3.43 -20.58
CA ILE A 161 1.97 4.57 -21.45
C ILE A 161 3.44 4.56 -21.78
N SER A 162 3.79 4.35 -23.04
CA SER A 162 5.16 4.65 -23.49
C SER A 162 5.27 6.15 -23.73
N LEU A 163 5.87 6.91 -22.80
CA LEU A 163 6.15 8.34 -23.04
C LEU A 163 7.26 8.53 -24.08
N GLY A 164 7.92 7.47 -24.57
CA GLY A 164 8.94 7.55 -25.61
C GLY A 164 8.45 8.18 -26.92
N ASP A 165 7.14 8.27 -27.14
CA ASP A 165 6.52 8.98 -28.26
C ASP A 165 6.20 10.46 -27.97
N ILE A 166 6.30 10.90 -26.71
CA ILE A 166 6.08 12.28 -26.27
C ILE A 166 7.42 13.01 -26.35
N LYS A 167 7.54 13.92 -27.31
CA LYS A 167 8.78 14.69 -27.51
C LYS A 167 8.95 15.71 -26.40
N GLU A 168 10.21 16.11 -26.13
CA GLU A 168 10.63 17.12 -25.14
C GLU A 168 9.84 18.45 -25.13
N SER A 169 9.03 18.75 -26.17
CA SER A 169 8.23 19.98 -26.28
C SER A 169 6.72 19.79 -26.17
N ASP A 170 6.24 18.56 -26.09
CA ASP A 170 4.83 18.24 -26.23
C ASP A 170 4.22 18.05 -24.84
N SER A 171 3.28 18.91 -24.44
CA SER A 171 2.48 18.65 -23.23
C SER A 171 1.61 17.42 -23.49
N ALA A 172 1.62 16.47 -22.57
CA ALA A 172 0.69 15.36 -22.60
C ALA A 172 -0.32 15.46 -21.47
N SER A 173 -1.51 14.91 -21.69
CA SER A 173 -2.52 14.74 -20.66
C SER A 173 -3.25 13.43 -20.87
N ILE A 174 -3.56 12.73 -19.79
CA ILE A 174 -4.44 11.56 -19.83
C ILE A 174 -5.85 12.02 -19.58
N TRP A 175 -6.75 11.37 -20.27
CA TRP A 175 -8.18 11.52 -20.11
C TRP A 175 -8.77 10.15 -19.83
N VAL A 176 -9.39 9.98 -18.67
CA VAL A 176 -10.09 8.76 -18.27
C VAL A 176 -11.59 9.03 -18.22
N GLN A 177 -12.36 8.13 -18.82
CA GLN A 177 -13.80 8.07 -18.67
C GLN A 177 -14.21 6.72 -18.11
N THR A 178 -14.97 6.71 -17.02
CA THR A 178 -15.38 5.47 -16.37
C THR A 178 -16.81 5.07 -16.80
N TYR A 179 -17.07 3.77 -16.95
CA TYR A 179 -18.38 3.18 -17.22
C TYR A 179 -18.64 2.02 -16.27
N ASN A 180 -19.75 2.09 -15.54
CA ASN A 180 -20.09 1.10 -14.51
C ASN A 180 -21.20 0.12 -14.94
N GLY A 181 -21.33 -0.13 -16.25
CA GLY A 181 -22.41 -0.95 -16.79
C GLY A 181 -23.76 -0.22 -16.95
N ASN A 182 -24.03 0.86 -16.20
CA ASN A 182 -25.30 1.59 -16.27
C ASN A 182 -25.17 2.99 -16.88
N GLN A 183 -24.07 3.70 -16.59
CA GLN A 183 -23.86 5.06 -17.06
C GLN A 183 -22.38 5.36 -17.32
N PHE A 184 -22.16 6.28 -18.25
CA PHE A 184 -20.84 6.88 -18.47
C PHE A 184 -20.66 8.02 -17.48
N LEU A 185 -19.56 7.98 -16.75
CA LEU A 185 -19.11 9.10 -15.93
C LEU A 185 -18.45 10.16 -16.84
N ASP A 186 -18.24 11.35 -16.29
CA ASP A 186 -17.57 12.43 -17.03
C ASP A 186 -16.10 12.11 -17.27
N TRP A 187 -15.52 12.81 -18.25
CA TRP A 187 -14.10 12.74 -18.48
C TRP A 187 -13.35 13.46 -17.35
N VAL A 188 -12.35 12.78 -16.82
CA VAL A 188 -11.36 13.35 -15.93
C VAL A 188 -10.06 13.42 -16.71
N SER A 189 -9.34 14.53 -16.58
CA SER A 189 -8.02 14.65 -17.17
C SER A 189 -7.01 15.23 -16.21
N TRP A 190 -5.76 14.88 -16.44
CA TRP A 190 -4.61 15.50 -15.80
C TRP A 190 -3.46 15.55 -16.80
N ASP A 191 -2.59 16.53 -16.62
CA ASP A 191 -1.37 16.62 -17.38
C ASP A 191 -0.45 15.47 -16.97
N VAL A 192 0.25 14.93 -17.95
CA VAL A 192 1.08 13.74 -17.83
C VAL A 192 2.44 14.15 -18.31
N GLY A 193 3.39 14.17 -17.37
CA GLY A 193 4.73 14.64 -17.64
C GLY A 193 4.89 16.12 -17.31
N GLY A 194 5.85 16.35 -16.42
CA GLY A 194 6.63 17.56 -16.43
C GLY A 194 7.44 17.71 -17.72
N THR A 195 8.20 18.80 -17.84
CA THR A 195 9.13 18.95 -18.95
C THR A 195 10.15 17.80 -18.92
N PHE A 196 10.21 17.02 -19.99
CA PHE A 196 11.11 15.87 -20.09
C PHE A 196 12.52 16.33 -20.46
N ILE A 197 13.52 15.85 -19.73
CA ILE A 197 14.92 16.19 -19.94
C ILE A 197 15.74 14.91 -20.02
N GLU A 198 16.37 14.66 -21.17
CA GLU A 198 17.33 13.56 -21.31
C GLU A 198 18.73 14.03 -20.91
N LEU A 199 19.36 13.32 -19.97
CA LEU A 199 20.75 13.53 -19.60
C LEU A 199 21.69 13.19 -20.76
N THR A 200 22.83 13.87 -20.81
CA THR A 200 23.78 13.71 -21.90
C THR A 200 24.95 12.79 -21.51
N GLU A 201 25.77 12.41 -22.49
CA GLU A 201 27.05 11.79 -22.17
C GLU A 201 27.96 12.81 -21.48
N GLY A 202 28.40 12.52 -20.25
CA GLY A 202 29.36 13.35 -19.52
C GLY A 202 28.83 13.83 -18.17
N VAL A 203 29.27 15.01 -17.72
CA VAL A 203 28.81 15.58 -16.45
C VAL A 203 27.72 16.61 -16.75
N ASP A 204 26.52 16.37 -16.25
CA ASP A 204 25.36 17.24 -16.38
C ASP A 204 25.16 18.14 -15.16
N PHE A 205 24.67 19.36 -15.42
CA PHE A 205 24.36 20.38 -14.42
C PHE A 205 22.95 20.92 -14.68
N LEU A 206 21.99 20.45 -13.90
CA LEU A 206 20.60 20.92 -13.93
C LEU A 206 20.31 21.63 -12.61
N ALA A 207 19.88 22.90 -12.68
CA ALA A 207 19.56 23.67 -11.49
C ALA A 207 18.69 24.90 -11.82
N PRO A 208 17.99 25.47 -10.83
CA PRO A 208 17.39 26.79 -10.97
C PRO A 208 18.43 27.88 -11.25
N ALA A 209 18.05 28.89 -12.04
CA ALA A 209 18.92 29.99 -12.50
C ALA A 209 19.82 30.63 -11.43
N HIS A 210 19.30 30.73 -10.20
CA HIS A 210 19.95 31.44 -9.10
C HIS A 210 20.98 30.60 -8.35
N GLU A 211 20.98 29.28 -8.56
CA GLU A 211 21.90 28.32 -7.94
C GLU A 211 23.08 27.97 -8.86
N MET A 212 23.02 28.42 -10.10
CA MET A 212 23.95 27.99 -11.12
C MET A 212 25.35 28.61 -10.98
N PRO A 213 26.43 27.81 -11.12
CA PRO A 213 27.79 28.32 -11.12
C PRO A 213 28.06 29.23 -12.33
N GLN A 214 28.47 30.47 -12.07
CA GLN A 214 28.75 31.46 -13.13
C GLN A 214 29.86 31.04 -14.11
N ASP A 215 30.74 30.10 -13.73
CA ASP A 215 31.80 29.59 -14.59
C ASP A 215 31.35 28.44 -15.52
N LYS A 216 30.07 28.03 -15.45
CA LYS A 216 29.49 26.90 -16.19
C LYS A 216 28.39 27.26 -17.20
N GLU A 217 27.94 28.52 -17.24
CA GLU A 217 26.83 28.99 -18.11
C GLU A 217 27.01 28.71 -19.62
N ASP A 218 28.24 28.49 -20.12
CA ASP A 218 28.52 28.23 -21.53
C ASP A 218 28.72 26.73 -21.87
N ASP A 219 28.62 25.83 -20.89
CA ASP A 219 28.81 24.39 -21.12
C ASP A 219 27.55 23.76 -21.74
N LYS A 220 27.71 22.71 -22.56
CA LYS A 220 26.57 22.10 -23.26
C LYS A 220 25.71 21.21 -22.38
N ASN A 221 26.24 20.80 -21.25
CA ASN A 221 25.63 19.90 -20.29
C ASN A 221 25.00 20.70 -19.13
N TYR A 222 24.40 21.84 -19.48
CA TYR A 222 23.90 22.82 -18.53
C TYR A 222 22.46 23.19 -18.91
N LEU A 223 21.53 23.01 -17.99
CA LEU A 223 20.12 23.33 -18.22
C LEU A 223 19.52 24.07 -17.01
N GLU A 224 18.98 25.26 -17.29
CA GLU A 224 18.29 26.09 -16.29
C GLU A 224 16.87 25.58 -16.11
N LEU A 225 16.55 25.15 -14.89
CA LEU A 225 15.21 24.70 -14.51
C LEU A 225 14.37 25.86 -13.94
N SER A 226 13.06 25.71 -14.08
CA SER A 226 12.04 26.64 -13.55
C SER A 226 11.30 26.00 -12.36
N ASP A 227 10.16 26.55 -11.98
CA ASP A 227 9.27 26.00 -10.92
C ASP A 227 8.21 25.04 -11.51
N GLU A 228 8.52 24.38 -12.63
CA GLU A 228 7.67 23.37 -13.28
C GLU A 228 8.05 21.96 -12.81
N ASP A 229 7.16 21.00 -12.98
CA ASP A 229 7.49 19.59 -12.77
C ASP A 229 8.43 19.13 -13.89
N TYR A 230 9.40 18.27 -13.58
CA TYR A 230 10.35 17.70 -14.54
C TYR A 230 10.42 16.19 -14.42
N VAL A 231 10.61 15.52 -15.57
CA VAL A 231 11.04 14.12 -15.64
C VAL A 231 12.43 14.10 -16.25
N ILE A 232 13.44 13.86 -15.42
CA ILE A 232 14.84 13.85 -15.79
C ILE A 232 15.26 12.41 -16.03
N GLN A 233 15.60 12.06 -17.27
CA GLN A 233 15.93 10.69 -17.67
C GLN A 233 17.43 10.47 -17.80
N GLY A 234 17.93 9.41 -17.18
CA GLY A 234 19.30 8.92 -17.34
C GLY A 234 19.37 7.41 -17.56
N GLU A 235 20.53 6.91 -17.96
CA GLU A 235 20.85 5.49 -18.08
C GLU A 235 22.16 5.19 -17.36
N VAL A 236 22.23 4.04 -16.68
CA VAL A 236 23.42 3.53 -16.00
C VAL A 236 23.87 2.24 -16.70
N LEU A 237 24.85 2.36 -17.59
CA LEU A 237 25.26 1.28 -18.46
C LEU A 237 26.68 0.79 -18.18
N ARG A 238 26.95 -0.48 -18.49
CA ARG A 238 28.34 -0.94 -18.66
C ARG A 238 28.93 -0.32 -19.91
N SER A 239 30.23 -0.05 -19.88
CA SER A 239 30.95 0.46 -21.07
C SER A 239 30.88 -0.45 -22.30
N ALA A 240 30.48 -1.72 -22.15
CA ALA A 240 30.25 -2.64 -23.27
C ALA A 240 28.84 -2.52 -23.89
N ASP A 241 27.89 -1.97 -23.15
CA ASP A 241 26.46 -1.90 -23.48
C ASP A 241 26.04 -0.52 -24.01
N GLY A 242 26.88 0.50 -23.79
CA GLY A 242 26.65 1.87 -24.26
C GLY A 242 27.46 2.89 -23.48
N GLU A 243 27.14 4.17 -23.71
CA GLU A 243 27.63 5.28 -22.91
C GLU A 243 26.60 5.60 -21.82
N THR A 244 27.08 5.79 -20.58
CA THR A 244 26.25 6.15 -19.43
C THR A 244 25.88 7.63 -19.49
N THR A 245 24.61 7.96 -19.25
CA THR A 245 24.16 9.35 -19.16
C THR A 245 23.96 9.81 -17.72
N LEU A 246 23.62 8.91 -16.78
CA LEU A 246 23.64 9.24 -15.35
C LEU A 246 25.00 8.95 -14.73
N ASN A 247 25.77 10.00 -14.44
CA ASN A 247 27.14 9.92 -13.96
C ASN A 247 27.26 10.35 -12.48
N PRO A 248 28.19 9.75 -11.70
CA PRO A 248 28.42 10.14 -10.30
C PRO A 248 28.80 11.60 -10.09
N ASP A 249 29.29 12.29 -11.11
CA ASP A 249 29.67 13.70 -11.02
C ASP A 249 28.53 14.65 -11.41
N ASP A 250 27.37 14.14 -11.85
CA ASP A 250 26.21 14.95 -12.24
C ASP A 250 25.63 15.70 -11.05
N PHE A 251 25.22 16.94 -11.29
CA PHE A 251 24.52 17.78 -10.34
C PHE A 251 23.10 18.02 -10.85
N ILE A 252 22.11 17.41 -10.19
CA ILE A 252 20.71 17.42 -10.59
C ILE A 252 19.88 18.02 -9.47
N HIS A 253 19.40 19.24 -9.66
CA HIS A 253 18.49 19.89 -8.74
C HIS A 253 17.17 20.15 -9.47
N GLY A 254 16.09 19.49 -9.05
CA GLY A 254 14.78 19.52 -9.72
C GLY A 254 14.12 20.90 -9.79
N GLY A 255 14.41 21.77 -8.82
CA GLY A 255 13.84 23.11 -8.73
C GLY A 255 12.55 23.11 -7.92
N GLY A 256 11.57 23.93 -8.33
CA GLY A 256 10.21 23.80 -7.79
C GLY A 256 9.49 22.58 -8.38
N GLY A 257 8.28 22.30 -7.89
CA GLY A 257 7.42 21.23 -8.44
C GLY A 257 7.72 19.83 -7.89
N GLU A 258 7.00 18.85 -8.43
CA GLU A 258 7.16 17.42 -8.15
C GLU A 258 8.01 16.78 -9.25
N ASN A 259 9.29 16.57 -8.96
CA ASN A 259 10.27 16.15 -9.95
C ASN A 259 10.59 14.66 -9.83
N THR A 260 10.84 14.03 -10.98
CA THR A 260 11.18 12.60 -11.07
C THR A 260 12.53 12.39 -11.74
N LEU A 261 13.40 11.59 -11.13
CA LEU A 261 14.58 11.02 -11.80
C LEU A 261 14.22 9.62 -12.33
N TYR A 262 14.17 9.47 -13.64
CA TYR A 262 13.89 8.21 -14.31
C TYR A 262 15.15 7.56 -14.85
N ILE A 263 15.58 6.46 -14.23
CA ILE A 263 16.69 5.64 -14.70
C ILE A 263 16.10 4.62 -15.67
N ALA A 264 16.05 4.99 -16.95
CA ALA A 264 15.35 4.25 -18.00
C ALA A 264 15.95 2.87 -18.26
N ARG A 265 17.24 2.70 -17.96
CA ARG A 265 17.94 1.44 -18.11
C ARG A 265 19.16 1.36 -17.20
N MET A 266 19.21 0.30 -16.40
CA MET A 266 20.31 0.00 -15.51
C MET A 266 20.88 -1.40 -15.81
N THR A 267 22.10 -1.45 -16.37
CA THR A 267 22.83 -2.72 -16.66
C THR A 267 24.09 -2.89 -15.82
N THR A 268 24.31 -2.01 -14.84
CA THR A 268 25.38 -2.12 -13.87
C THR A 268 25.02 -1.35 -12.61
N ASP A 269 25.72 -1.67 -11.53
CA ASP A 269 25.54 -0.99 -10.26
C ASP A 269 25.89 0.51 -10.37
N PHE A 270 25.12 1.34 -9.68
CA PHE A 270 25.39 2.77 -9.50
C PHE A 270 25.96 2.96 -8.10
N GLU A 271 27.23 3.33 -8.00
CA GLU A 271 27.96 3.47 -6.71
C GLU A 271 27.68 4.81 -5.99
N GLY A 272 26.60 5.50 -6.38
CA GLY A 272 26.19 6.78 -5.81
C GLY A 272 26.88 8.00 -6.43
N PHE A 273 26.40 9.17 -6.02
CA PHE A 273 26.96 10.45 -6.44
C PHE A 273 28.25 10.75 -5.67
N SER A 274 29.19 11.36 -6.37
CA SER A 274 30.42 11.88 -5.81
C SER A 274 30.16 13.12 -4.96
N ASN A 275 31.18 13.60 -4.23
CA ASN A 275 31.09 14.87 -3.51
C ASN A 275 30.94 16.12 -4.41
N SER A 276 31.14 15.97 -5.73
CA SER A 276 30.96 17.05 -6.72
C SER A 276 29.61 16.97 -7.43
N GLY A 277 28.94 15.83 -7.36
CA GLY A 277 27.60 15.61 -7.88
C GLY A 277 26.57 15.50 -6.76
N GLY A 278 25.35 15.17 -7.13
CA GLY A 278 24.23 14.94 -6.22
C GLY A 278 22.89 15.17 -6.87
N VAL A 279 21.85 14.70 -6.20
CA VAL A 279 20.45 14.90 -6.58
C VAL A 279 19.72 15.57 -5.43
N THR A 280 19.02 16.67 -5.68
CA THR A 280 18.17 17.37 -4.69
C THR A 280 16.84 17.79 -5.31
N ASP A 281 15.82 17.99 -4.48
CA ASP A 281 14.47 18.38 -4.92
C ASP A 281 13.88 17.45 -6.00
N ILE A 282 14.18 16.15 -5.89
CA ILE A 282 13.59 15.07 -6.68
C ILE A 282 12.79 14.20 -5.71
N SER A 283 11.46 14.29 -5.76
CA SER A 283 10.59 13.55 -4.85
C SER A 283 10.44 12.07 -5.24
N SER A 284 10.64 11.72 -6.51
CA SER A 284 10.48 10.35 -7.00
C SER A 284 11.66 9.87 -7.84
N ILE A 285 12.10 8.65 -7.60
CA ILE A 285 13.12 7.96 -8.40
C ILE A 285 12.53 6.67 -8.95
N ILE A 286 12.58 6.50 -10.27
CA ILE A 286 12.09 5.30 -10.94
C ILE A 286 13.30 4.57 -11.53
N ILE A 287 13.51 3.31 -11.15
CA ILE A 287 14.65 2.49 -11.56
C ILE A 287 14.16 1.35 -12.43
N HIS A 288 14.66 1.28 -13.66
CA HIS A 288 14.42 0.15 -14.56
C HIS A 288 15.67 -0.73 -14.67
N ALA A 289 15.66 -1.88 -14.02
CA ALA A 289 16.74 -2.86 -14.09
C ALA A 289 16.58 -3.78 -15.30
N ASP A 290 17.62 -3.87 -16.14
CA ASP A 290 17.55 -4.57 -17.42
C ASP A 290 18.43 -5.84 -17.42
N ASN A 291 17.79 -7.01 -17.60
CA ASN A 291 18.42 -8.32 -17.88
C ASN A 291 19.43 -8.87 -16.85
N ARG A 292 19.61 -8.23 -15.69
CA ARG A 292 20.49 -8.70 -14.59
C ARG A 292 20.17 -7.99 -13.27
N ASP A 293 20.65 -8.59 -12.19
CA ASP A 293 20.65 -7.95 -10.87
C ASP A 293 21.60 -6.75 -10.83
N VAL A 294 21.17 -5.71 -10.14
CA VAL A 294 21.86 -4.41 -10.01
C VAL A 294 21.69 -3.83 -8.62
N ALA A 295 22.65 -2.99 -8.22
CA ALA A 295 22.59 -2.21 -6.99
C ALA A 295 22.54 -0.71 -7.28
N PHE A 296 21.68 0.04 -6.58
CA PHE A 296 21.62 1.49 -6.62
C PHE A 296 21.96 2.08 -5.25
N ASP A 297 23.12 2.71 -5.15
CA ASP A 297 23.55 3.45 -3.96
C ASP A 297 23.05 4.90 -4.05
N ALA A 298 22.14 5.29 -3.16
CA ALA A 298 21.53 6.61 -3.09
C ALA A 298 22.42 7.65 -2.37
N THR A 299 23.72 7.38 -2.17
CA THR A 299 24.67 8.38 -1.66
C THR A 299 24.61 9.66 -2.49
N GLY A 300 24.30 10.78 -1.85
CA GLY A 300 24.21 12.09 -2.49
C GLY A 300 22.85 12.39 -3.14
N VAL A 301 21.86 11.53 -2.96
CA VAL A 301 20.44 11.82 -3.21
C VAL A 301 19.82 12.43 -1.96
N GLN A 302 19.04 13.50 -2.13
CA GLN A 302 18.29 14.18 -1.07
C GLN A 302 16.85 14.44 -1.51
N ASP A 303 15.94 14.48 -0.54
CA ASP A 303 14.52 14.80 -0.70
C ASP A 303 13.72 13.74 -1.49
N ALA A 304 14.29 12.55 -1.68
CA ALA A 304 13.63 11.47 -2.40
C ALA A 304 12.71 10.67 -1.46
N GLU A 305 11.40 10.83 -1.65
CA GLU A 305 10.37 10.20 -0.82
C GLU A 305 9.88 8.88 -1.42
N HIS A 306 9.94 8.74 -2.75
CA HIS A 306 9.39 7.60 -3.47
C HIS A 306 10.40 6.93 -4.40
N TYR A 307 10.51 5.61 -4.29
CA TYR A 307 11.26 4.77 -5.21
C TYR A 307 10.31 3.80 -5.91
N THR A 308 10.41 3.70 -7.23
CA THR A 308 9.67 2.69 -8.01
C THR A 308 10.65 1.78 -8.73
N LEU A 309 10.60 0.49 -8.40
CA LEU A 309 11.44 -0.54 -9.01
C LEU A 309 10.66 -1.23 -10.11
N LYS A 310 11.16 -1.12 -11.35
CA LYS A 310 10.62 -1.80 -12.52
C LYS A 310 11.61 -2.83 -12.99
N THR A 311 11.22 -4.11 -12.94
CA THR A 311 12.13 -5.20 -13.23
C THR A 311 11.44 -6.28 -14.07
N GLU A 312 12.18 -6.95 -14.95
CA GLU A 312 11.69 -8.16 -15.62
C GLU A 312 12.12 -9.42 -14.84
N GLY A 313 11.99 -9.37 -13.52
CA GLY A 313 12.44 -10.45 -12.61
C GLY A 313 13.90 -10.35 -12.19
N GLN A 314 14.48 -9.14 -12.17
CA GLN A 314 15.84 -8.89 -11.71
C GLN A 314 15.82 -8.33 -10.29
N GLN A 315 16.78 -8.72 -9.46
CA GLN A 315 16.96 -8.12 -8.14
C GLN A 315 17.49 -6.69 -8.26
N VAL A 316 16.92 -5.78 -7.47
CA VAL A 316 17.40 -4.41 -7.32
C VAL A 316 17.64 -4.15 -5.84
N ASP A 317 18.92 -4.02 -5.47
CA ASP A 317 19.31 -3.65 -4.12
C ASP A 317 19.46 -2.13 -4.03
N LEU A 318 18.89 -1.53 -2.99
CA LEU A 318 19.01 -0.10 -2.71
C LEU A 318 19.85 0.13 -1.46
N TYR A 319 20.83 1.04 -1.56
CA TYR A 319 21.73 1.37 -0.45
C TYR A 319 21.68 2.85 -0.13
N ASN A 320 22.07 3.21 1.09
CA ASN A 320 22.18 4.59 1.54
C ASN A 320 20.90 5.42 1.30
N LEU A 321 19.75 4.81 1.58
CA LEU A 321 18.45 5.47 1.48
C LEU A 321 18.25 6.50 2.60
N GLU A 322 17.46 7.52 2.30
CA GLU A 322 16.86 8.40 3.31
C GLU A 322 15.75 7.66 4.06
N ARG A 323 15.39 8.16 5.25
CA ARG A 323 14.33 7.57 6.10
C ARG A 323 12.95 8.10 5.68
N GLY A 324 11.88 7.36 5.99
CA GLY A 324 10.51 7.77 5.68
C GLY A 324 10.14 7.62 4.21
N ILE A 325 10.76 6.66 3.52
CA ILE A 325 10.57 6.46 2.09
C ILE A 325 9.50 5.41 1.81
N THR A 326 8.90 5.52 0.62
CA THR A 326 8.02 4.51 0.05
C THR A 326 8.68 3.87 -1.16
N ILE A 327 8.79 2.54 -1.15
CA ILE A 327 9.26 1.73 -2.26
C ILE A 327 8.06 1.02 -2.88
N THR A 328 7.82 1.23 -4.17
CA THR A 328 6.84 0.48 -4.97
C THR A 328 7.58 -0.51 -5.87
N THR A 329 7.12 -1.74 -5.94
CA THR A 329 7.75 -2.78 -6.76
C THR A 329 6.73 -3.72 -7.40
N ASP A 330 7.07 -4.20 -8.60
CA ASP A 330 6.44 -5.35 -9.25
C ASP A 330 7.33 -6.61 -9.21
N TYR A 331 8.50 -6.50 -8.58
CA TYR A 331 9.46 -7.58 -8.46
C TYR A 331 9.01 -8.62 -7.42
N THR A 332 9.29 -9.89 -7.72
CA THR A 332 8.80 -11.05 -6.95
C THR A 332 9.91 -11.84 -6.27
N GLY A 333 11.17 -11.37 -6.29
CA GLY A 333 12.32 -12.06 -5.68
C GLY A 333 12.96 -11.28 -4.53
N ASP A 334 14.23 -11.60 -4.24
CA ASP A 334 14.98 -11.06 -3.10
C ASP A 334 15.27 -9.56 -3.21
N MET A 335 15.01 -8.80 -2.15
CA MET A 335 15.21 -7.36 -2.07
C MET A 335 16.10 -7.01 -0.87
N THR A 336 17.04 -6.08 -1.08
CA THR A 336 17.86 -5.51 0.00
C THR A 336 17.72 -3.99 0.01
N PHE A 337 17.39 -3.42 1.16
CA PHE A 337 17.26 -1.98 1.39
C PHE A 337 18.11 -1.56 2.59
N GLU A 338 19.19 -0.83 2.37
CA GLU A 338 20.05 -0.28 3.43
C GLU A 338 19.95 1.25 3.53
N PHE A 339 19.92 1.79 4.75
CA PHE A 339 19.73 3.21 5.04
C PHE A 339 21.05 3.89 5.45
N LEU A 340 21.19 5.19 5.19
CA LEU A 340 22.40 6.00 5.45
C LEU A 340 22.88 5.99 6.90
N ALA A 341 21.95 5.86 7.85
CA ALA A 341 22.23 5.82 9.27
C ALA A 341 21.27 4.84 9.96
N GLY A 342 21.76 4.13 10.98
CA GLY A 342 20.89 3.33 11.85
C GLY A 342 19.91 4.22 12.64
N PRO A 343 18.91 3.64 13.30
CA PRO A 343 17.81 4.37 13.92
C PRO A 343 18.36 5.26 15.02
N ASP A 344 17.97 6.53 14.98
CA ASP A 344 18.08 7.37 16.16
C ASP A 344 16.81 7.15 16.97
N GLU A 345 16.93 6.88 18.29
CA GLU A 345 15.80 6.56 19.20
C GLU A 345 14.67 7.63 19.23
N GLU A 346 14.83 8.77 18.54
CA GLU A 346 13.90 9.91 18.52
C GLU A 346 13.23 10.15 17.16
N ASP A 347 13.57 9.41 16.09
CA ASP A 347 13.09 9.70 14.72
C ASP A 347 12.06 8.68 14.21
N ASN A 348 11.06 9.16 13.47
CA ASN A 348 10.00 8.38 12.81
C ASN A 348 10.56 7.61 11.60
N ASP A 349 11.55 6.74 11.84
CA ASP A 349 12.24 5.98 10.82
C ASP A 349 11.34 4.84 10.35
N HIS A 350 10.60 5.08 9.28
CA HIS A 350 9.73 4.10 8.65
C HIS A 350 10.13 3.81 7.20
N LEU A 351 9.85 2.59 6.75
CA LEU A 351 9.86 2.17 5.36
C LEU A 351 8.48 1.69 4.99
N THR A 352 7.94 2.16 3.87
CA THR A 352 6.74 1.58 3.26
C THR A 352 7.13 0.79 2.02
N LEU A 353 6.82 -0.50 1.96
CA LEU A 353 6.94 -1.32 0.76
C LEU A 353 5.55 -1.63 0.21
N LEU A 354 5.29 -1.17 -1.01
CA LEU A 354 4.09 -1.49 -1.78
C LEU A 354 4.44 -2.52 -2.86
N SER A 355 3.95 -3.75 -2.71
CA SER A 355 4.04 -4.76 -3.76
C SER A 355 2.72 -4.92 -4.49
N THR A 356 2.77 -4.75 -5.81
CA THR A 356 1.60 -4.97 -6.70
C THR A 356 1.52 -6.39 -7.26
N GLN A 357 2.55 -7.21 -7.01
CA GLN A 357 2.64 -8.60 -7.42
C GLN A 357 2.80 -9.53 -6.21
N ALA A 358 2.70 -10.83 -6.47
CA ALA A 358 3.00 -11.85 -5.48
C ALA A 358 4.48 -11.77 -5.10
N LEU A 359 4.80 -11.70 -3.81
CA LEU A 359 6.17 -11.85 -3.32
C LEU A 359 6.45 -13.35 -3.19
N GLY A 360 7.47 -13.90 -3.85
CA GLY A 360 7.87 -15.30 -3.71
C GLY A 360 6.79 -16.34 -4.06
N GLU A 361 7.11 -17.61 -3.80
CA GLU A 361 6.18 -18.74 -3.90
C GLU A 361 6.41 -19.76 -2.78
N GLU A 362 5.48 -20.72 -2.62
CA GLU A 362 5.58 -21.72 -1.56
C GLU A 362 6.88 -22.54 -1.69
N GLY A 363 7.72 -22.51 -0.65
CA GLY A 363 9.02 -23.17 -0.63
C GLY A 363 10.16 -22.38 -1.31
N ASP A 364 9.87 -21.19 -1.85
CA ASP A 364 10.86 -20.21 -2.33
C ASP A 364 10.38 -18.79 -1.98
N PRO A 365 10.34 -18.43 -0.68
CA PRO A 365 9.90 -17.11 -0.24
C PRO A 365 10.85 -16.03 -0.78
N ALA A 366 10.29 -14.87 -1.15
CA ALA A 366 11.12 -13.70 -1.42
C ALA A 366 11.77 -13.23 -0.12
N VAL A 367 13.07 -12.94 -0.14
CA VAL A 367 13.74 -12.42 1.06
C VAL A 367 13.79 -10.90 1.03
N LEU A 368 13.28 -10.25 2.08
CA LEU A 368 13.37 -8.82 2.29
C LEU A 368 14.37 -8.52 3.41
N ARG A 369 15.53 -7.98 3.02
CA ARG A 369 16.57 -7.51 3.94
C ARG A 369 16.44 -6.01 4.09
N VAL A 370 16.18 -5.56 5.31
CA VAL A 370 16.04 -4.14 5.63
C VAL A 370 17.08 -3.79 6.67
N GLY A 371 17.87 -2.76 6.37
CA GLY A 371 18.74 -2.14 7.36
C GLY A 371 17.93 -1.59 8.53
N SER A 372 18.63 -1.02 9.49
CA SER A 372 18.02 -0.62 10.74
C SER A 372 16.97 0.50 10.57
N ILE A 373 15.68 0.19 10.79
CA ILE A 373 14.52 1.10 10.79
C ILE A 373 13.62 0.79 11.99
N ALA A 374 12.84 1.74 12.48
CA ALA A 374 11.94 1.48 13.61
C ALA A 374 10.63 0.80 13.18
N GLU A 375 10.09 1.21 12.03
CA GLU A 375 8.76 0.81 11.58
C GLU A 375 8.77 0.31 10.12
N LEU A 376 8.25 -0.88 9.89
CA LEU A 376 8.11 -1.47 8.55
C LEU A 376 6.62 -1.56 8.19
N ASN A 377 6.22 -0.84 7.14
CA ASN A 377 4.89 -0.87 6.56
C ASN A 377 4.91 -1.71 5.28
N LEU A 378 4.16 -2.81 5.23
CA LEU A 378 4.04 -3.66 4.03
C LEU A 378 2.60 -3.60 3.49
N GLU A 379 2.42 -3.07 2.28
CA GLU A 379 1.16 -3.13 1.54
C GLU A 379 1.30 -4.16 0.40
N ILE A 380 0.70 -5.33 0.56
CA ILE A 380 0.84 -6.47 -0.36
C ILE A 380 -0.49 -6.75 -1.04
N LEU A 381 -0.58 -6.53 -2.35
CA LEU A 381 -1.86 -6.61 -3.07
C LEU A 381 -2.24 -8.02 -3.57
N LYS A 382 -1.27 -8.94 -3.68
CA LYS A 382 -1.47 -10.32 -4.17
C LYS A 382 -0.82 -11.32 -3.23
N ALA A 383 -1.32 -12.57 -3.24
CA ALA A 383 -0.82 -13.58 -2.31
C ALA A 383 0.68 -13.80 -2.47
N GLY A 384 1.39 -14.07 -1.37
CA GLY A 384 2.84 -14.22 -1.39
C GLY A 384 3.43 -14.92 -0.17
N TYR A 385 4.71 -15.27 -0.31
CA TYR A 385 5.61 -15.84 0.67
C TYR A 385 6.80 -14.89 0.82
N LEU A 386 6.99 -14.35 2.02
CA LEU A 386 8.02 -13.38 2.34
C LEU A 386 8.84 -13.86 3.54
N SER A 387 10.15 -13.69 3.52
CA SER A 387 11.03 -13.89 4.67
C SER A 387 11.71 -12.57 5.04
N LEU A 388 11.71 -12.20 6.32
CA LEU A 388 12.30 -10.96 6.83
C LEU A 388 13.72 -11.15 7.38
N GLU A 389 14.61 -11.77 6.59
CA GLU A 389 15.99 -12.01 7.04
C GLU A 389 16.77 -10.72 7.32
N GLU A 390 17.65 -10.78 8.33
CA GLU A 390 18.65 -9.73 8.60
C GLU A 390 18.05 -8.32 8.83
N THR A 391 16.90 -8.24 9.53
CA THR A 391 16.16 -7.00 9.87
C THR A 391 16.23 -6.64 11.38
N PRO A 392 17.44 -6.48 11.98
CA PRO A 392 17.64 -6.57 13.43
C PRO A 392 17.01 -5.48 14.30
N ASP A 393 16.57 -4.36 13.72
CA ASP A 393 16.12 -3.19 14.48
C ASP A 393 14.66 -2.78 14.22
N VAL A 394 13.92 -3.55 13.42
CA VAL A 394 12.48 -3.32 13.20
C VAL A 394 11.73 -3.58 14.50
N LYS A 395 10.97 -2.60 14.99
CA LYS A 395 10.17 -2.72 16.21
C LYS A 395 8.70 -2.94 15.92
N SER A 396 8.17 -2.23 14.93
CA SER A 396 6.76 -2.30 14.56
C SER A 396 6.61 -2.77 13.12
N LEU A 397 5.77 -3.77 12.91
CA LEU A 397 5.39 -4.29 11.60
C LEU A 397 3.91 -4.01 11.35
N HIS A 398 3.62 -3.22 10.33
CA HIS A 398 2.26 -2.93 9.90
C HIS A 398 1.99 -3.60 8.54
N LEU A 399 1.04 -4.51 8.51
CA LEU A 399 0.66 -5.28 7.34
C LEU A 399 -0.70 -4.82 6.82
N LYS A 400 -0.76 -4.52 5.52
CA LYS A 400 -2.01 -4.24 4.81
C LYS A 400 -2.12 -5.14 3.58
N MET A 401 -3.04 -6.08 3.64
CA MET A 401 -3.06 -7.21 2.71
C MET A 401 -4.29 -7.17 1.79
N GLY A 402 -4.06 -7.20 0.48
CA GLY A 402 -5.11 -7.44 -0.51
C GLY A 402 -5.49 -8.92 -0.63
N ASP A 403 -4.56 -9.82 -0.31
CA ASP A 403 -4.66 -11.27 -0.46
C ASP A 403 -3.69 -11.95 0.53
N SER A 404 -3.62 -13.29 0.55
CA SER A 404 -3.01 -14.05 1.65
C SER A 404 -1.48 -13.94 1.72
N LEU A 405 -0.92 -13.75 2.92
CA LEU A 405 0.52 -13.62 3.14
C LEU A 405 1.01 -14.68 4.12
N PHE A 406 2.10 -15.35 3.73
CA PHE A 406 2.88 -16.21 4.59
C PHE A 406 4.23 -15.51 4.87
N LEU A 407 4.55 -15.29 6.15
CA LEU A 407 5.71 -14.50 6.56
C LEU A 407 6.63 -15.31 7.50
N GLU A 408 7.83 -15.65 7.04
CA GLU A 408 8.86 -16.35 7.81
C GLU A 408 9.96 -15.41 8.32
N ASP A 409 10.78 -15.92 9.24
CA ASP A 409 11.95 -15.24 9.81
C ASP A 409 11.64 -13.82 10.31
N VAL A 410 10.47 -13.65 10.94
CA VAL A 410 10.03 -12.37 11.50
C VAL A 410 11.05 -11.89 12.54
N PRO A 411 11.55 -10.65 12.46
CA PRO A 411 12.55 -10.14 13.40
C PRO A 411 11.98 -10.02 14.83
N GLN A 412 12.84 -9.61 15.75
CA GLN A 412 12.43 -9.28 17.11
C GLN A 412 11.60 -7.99 17.11
N LEU A 413 10.28 -8.14 17.00
CA LEU A 413 9.31 -7.04 16.99
C LEU A 413 8.79 -6.75 18.41
N GLU A 414 8.38 -5.51 18.65
CA GLU A 414 7.55 -5.08 19.78
C GLU A 414 6.05 -5.11 19.40
N GLU A 415 5.71 -4.83 18.13
CA GLU A 415 4.32 -4.73 17.66
C GLU A 415 4.12 -5.33 16.25
N ILE A 416 2.99 -6.03 16.08
CA ILE A 416 2.45 -6.43 14.78
C ILE A 416 1.01 -5.91 14.68
N SER A 417 0.69 -5.15 13.62
CA SER A 417 -0.68 -4.77 13.29
C SER A 417 -1.04 -5.22 11.88
N VAL A 418 -2.25 -5.73 11.68
CA VAL A 418 -2.66 -6.37 10.43
C VAL A 418 -4.05 -5.89 10.02
N SER A 419 -4.19 -5.52 8.75
CA SER A 419 -5.46 -5.11 8.13
C SER A 419 -5.59 -5.68 6.72
N GLY A 420 -6.82 -5.70 6.21
CA GLY A 420 -7.10 -6.05 4.82
C GLY A 420 -7.83 -7.39 4.66
N ARG A 421 -7.82 -7.96 3.45
CA ARG A 421 -8.78 -9.00 3.04
C ARG A 421 -8.21 -10.42 2.97
N GLY A 422 -6.89 -10.54 2.89
CA GLY A 422 -6.18 -11.82 2.79
C GLY A 422 -6.03 -12.55 4.11
N ASP A 423 -5.64 -13.82 4.05
CA ASP A 423 -5.30 -14.60 5.23
C ASP A 423 -3.84 -14.34 5.67
N LEU A 424 -3.52 -14.46 6.95
CA LEU A 424 -2.15 -14.30 7.48
C LEU A 424 -1.66 -15.59 8.12
N GLU A 425 -0.44 -16.00 7.79
CA GLU A 425 0.27 -17.07 8.48
C GLU A 425 1.67 -16.62 8.94
N LEU A 426 1.92 -16.69 10.24
CA LEU A 426 3.21 -16.43 10.91
C LEU A 426 3.66 -17.71 11.64
N PRO A 427 4.43 -18.61 11.00
CA PRO A 427 4.77 -19.92 11.56
C PRO A 427 5.73 -19.86 12.74
N TRP A 428 6.41 -18.73 12.96
CA TRP A 428 7.26 -18.51 14.12
C TRP A 428 7.53 -17.01 14.34
N VAL A 429 7.27 -16.52 15.55
CA VAL A 429 7.65 -15.19 16.01
C VAL A 429 8.42 -15.28 17.31
N GLU A 430 9.51 -14.53 17.42
CA GLU A 430 10.39 -14.49 18.59
C GLU A 430 10.67 -13.06 19.08
N GLY A 431 11.34 -12.95 20.23
CA GLY A 431 11.77 -11.66 20.78
C GLY A 431 10.75 -11.03 21.73
N ASP A 432 10.77 -9.70 21.83
CA ASP A 432 10.04 -8.92 22.84
C ASP A 432 8.64 -8.48 22.40
N LEU A 433 7.94 -9.31 21.63
CA LEU A 433 6.62 -8.95 21.08
C LEU A 433 5.61 -8.64 22.19
N GLU A 434 5.07 -7.42 22.17
CA GLU A 434 4.09 -6.94 23.15
C GLU A 434 2.66 -7.01 22.62
N ILE A 435 2.45 -6.73 21.33
CA ILE A 435 1.12 -6.54 20.73
C ILE A 435 1.00 -7.27 19.39
N VAL A 436 -0.09 -8.02 19.23
CA VAL A 436 -0.62 -8.47 17.93
C VAL A 436 -2.03 -7.91 17.76
N ASP A 437 -2.25 -7.04 16.78
CA ASP A 437 -3.57 -6.45 16.49
C ASP A 437 -4.02 -6.71 15.05
N ALA A 438 -4.91 -7.67 14.88
CA ALA A 438 -5.51 -8.06 13.59
C ALA A 438 -7.01 -7.75 13.54
N GLY A 439 -7.53 -6.82 14.36
CA GLY A 439 -8.98 -6.54 14.41
C GLY A 439 -9.58 -6.03 13.09
N GLU A 440 -8.74 -5.49 12.20
CA GLU A 440 -9.12 -5.01 10.86
C GLU A 440 -8.82 -6.03 9.74
N LEU A 441 -8.36 -7.23 10.09
CA LEU A 441 -8.14 -8.33 9.15
C LEU A 441 -9.46 -9.07 8.86
N GLU A 442 -9.94 -9.01 7.61
CA GLU A 442 -11.13 -9.74 7.14
C GLU A 442 -10.83 -11.21 6.79
N GLY A 443 -9.56 -11.61 6.71
CA GLY A 443 -9.10 -12.98 6.49
C GLY A 443 -8.94 -13.80 7.77
N GLU A 444 -8.52 -15.05 7.61
CA GLU A 444 -8.10 -15.93 8.69
C GLU A 444 -6.69 -15.56 9.18
N MET A 445 -6.38 -15.88 10.43
CA MET A 445 -5.07 -15.63 11.03
C MET A 445 -4.54 -16.87 11.73
N GLU A 446 -3.32 -17.29 11.40
CA GLU A 446 -2.57 -18.34 12.09
C GLU A 446 -1.21 -17.79 12.54
N VAL A 447 -0.95 -17.77 13.84
CA VAL A 447 0.30 -17.23 14.40
C VAL A 447 0.88 -18.15 15.47
N ASP A 448 2.18 -18.44 15.38
CA ASP A 448 2.95 -19.11 16.42
C ASP A 448 3.85 -18.12 17.16
N LEU A 449 3.45 -17.82 18.40
CA LEU A 449 4.09 -16.91 19.34
C LEU A 449 4.83 -17.67 20.44
N SER A 450 5.13 -18.95 20.27
CA SER A 450 5.84 -19.75 21.28
C SER A 450 7.32 -19.39 21.41
N GLY A 451 7.86 -18.60 20.48
CA GLY A 451 9.21 -18.02 20.56
C GLY A 451 9.31 -16.69 21.30
N VAL A 452 8.20 -16.09 21.70
CA VAL A 452 8.18 -14.76 22.35
C VAL A 452 8.73 -14.83 23.79
N GLU A 453 9.48 -13.80 24.19
CA GLU A 453 10.11 -13.70 25.50
C GLU A 453 9.10 -13.69 26.67
N GLN A 454 9.59 -14.07 27.84
CA GLN A 454 8.79 -14.17 29.06
C GLN A 454 8.25 -12.80 29.51
N ASP A 455 6.97 -12.75 29.88
CA ASP A 455 6.29 -11.55 30.42
C ASP A 455 6.22 -10.37 29.41
N SER A 456 6.36 -10.62 28.10
CA SER A 456 6.36 -9.59 27.05
C SER A 456 4.97 -9.35 26.42
N LEU A 457 4.21 -10.39 26.08
CA LEU A 457 2.92 -10.24 25.38
C LEU A 457 1.85 -9.62 26.27
N THR A 458 1.43 -8.41 25.94
CA THR A 458 0.38 -7.69 26.66
C THR A 458 -0.99 -7.81 26.02
N ARG A 459 -1.06 -7.94 24.68
CA ARG A 459 -2.33 -7.95 23.95
C ARG A 459 -2.28 -8.81 22.70
N ILE A 460 -3.33 -9.59 22.49
CA ILE A 460 -3.65 -10.24 21.22
C ILE A 460 -5.08 -9.87 20.85
N GLN A 461 -5.27 -9.33 19.66
CA GLN A 461 -6.58 -9.11 19.04
C GLN A 461 -6.62 -9.86 17.71
N GLY A 462 -7.45 -10.90 17.63
CA GLY A 462 -7.62 -11.73 16.44
C GLY A 462 -8.46 -11.07 15.34
N SER A 463 -8.59 -11.80 14.24
CA SER A 463 -9.23 -11.36 12.99
C SER A 463 -10.75 -11.34 13.04
N GLN A 464 -11.37 -10.89 11.95
CA GLN A 464 -12.82 -10.99 11.72
C GLN A 464 -13.27 -12.39 11.23
N LYS A 465 -12.32 -13.29 10.95
CA LYS A 465 -12.58 -14.73 10.76
C LYS A 465 -11.82 -15.57 11.80
N ASP A 466 -11.70 -16.86 11.53
CA ASP A 466 -11.05 -17.84 12.38
C ASP A 466 -9.59 -17.43 12.66
N THR A 467 -9.25 -17.41 13.95
CA THR A 467 -7.92 -17.12 14.48
C THR A 467 -7.37 -18.33 15.22
N THR A 468 -6.15 -18.75 14.86
CA THR A 468 -5.36 -19.74 15.58
C THR A 468 -4.11 -19.08 16.15
N VAL A 469 -3.93 -19.19 17.47
CA VAL A 469 -2.74 -18.68 18.18
C VAL A 469 -2.08 -19.84 18.91
N VAL A 470 -0.80 -20.06 18.66
CA VAL A 470 0.07 -20.92 19.47
C VAL A 470 0.94 -20.02 20.34
N ALA A 471 1.04 -20.29 21.64
CA ALA A 471 1.85 -19.47 22.56
C ALA A 471 2.36 -20.29 23.75
N ASP A 472 3.42 -19.79 24.39
CA ASP A 472 3.86 -20.23 25.72
C ASP A 472 3.14 -19.39 26.80
N PRO A 473 2.46 -19.97 27.80
CA PRO A 473 1.90 -19.22 28.91
C PRO A 473 2.86 -18.31 29.64
N GLU A 474 4.17 -18.60 29.64
CA GLU A 474 5.19 -17.75 30.25
C GLU A 474 5.44 -16.45 29.48
N SER A 475 5.09 -16.38 28.18
CA SER A 475 5.29 -15.16 27.37
C SER A 475 4.26 -14.07 27.67
N PHE A 476 3.13 -14.40 28.30
CA PHE A 476 2.10 -13.41 28.63
C PHE A 476 2.48 -12.51 29.81
N ALA A 477 2.38 -11.21 29.61
CA ALA A 477 2.51 -10.24 30.67
C ALA A 477 1.40 -10.38 31.72
N GLN A 478 1.65 -9.94 32.98
CA GLN A 478 0.59 -9.89 33.98
C GLN A 478 -0.60 -9.02 33.52
N GLY A 479 -1.79 -9.63 33.41
CA GLY A 479 -3.00 -8.94 32.97
C GLY A 479 -3.16 -8.87 31.46
N ALA A 480 -2.41 -9.67 30.69
CA ALA A 480 -2.53 -9.73 29.24
C ALA A 480 -3.98 -9.99 28.79
N GLU A 481 -4.38 -9.31 27.71
CA GLU A 481 -5.71 -9.40 27.11
C GLU A 481 -5.65 -10.14 25.77
N LEU A 482 -6.24 -11.34 25.73
CA LEU A 482 -6.27 -12.19 24.55
C LEU A 482 -7.70 -12.28 24.02
N ASP A 483 -7.97 -11.68 22.88
CA ASP A 483 -9.26 -11.75 22.19
C ASP A 483 -9.08 -12.45 20.84
N GLY A 484 -9.80 -13.56 20.63
CA GLY A 484 -9.73 -14.29 19.37
C GLY A 484 -10.38 -13.60 18.18
N GLY A 485 -11.12 -12.49 18.38
CA GLY A 485 -11.87 -11.81 17.33
C GLY A 485 -13.22 -12.47 17.02
N GLU A 486 -13.68 -12.35 15.78
CA GLU A 486 -14.89 -13.05 15.31
C GLU A 486 -14.56 -14.50 14.87
N GLY A 487 -15.51 -15.26 14.34
CA GLY A 487 -15.22 -16.63 13.84
C GLY A 487 -15.09 -17.73 14.90
N SER A 488 -14.38 -18.81 14.53
CA SER A 488 -14.11 -20.01 15.33
C SER A 488 -12.64 -20.10 15.71
N ASN A 489 -12.31 -19.55 16.88
CA ASN A 489 -10.94 -19.28 17.29
C ASN A 489 -10.38 -20.35 18.22
N THR A 490 -9.08 -20.60 18.07
CA THR A 490 -8.32 -21.61 18.81
C THR A 490 -7.08 -20.99 19.45
N LEU A 491 -6.95 -21.14 20.77
CA LEU A 491 -5.73 -20.83 21.51
C LEU A 491 -5.05 -22.14 21.93
N ILE A 492 -3.80 -22.32 21.53
CA ILE A 492 -2.96 -23.47 21.86
C ILE A 492 -1.85 -23.00 22.80
N LEU A 493 -1.90 -23.48 24.04
CA LEU A 493 -0.89 -23.19 25.05
C LEU A 493 0.10 -24.35 25.14
N THR A 494 1.36 -24.08 24.81
CA THR A 494 2.46 -25.04 24.95
C THR A 494 3.06 -24.94 26.36
N GLN A 495 3.57 -26.03 26.94
CA GLN A 495 4.36 -25.97 28.19
C GLN A 495 3.68 -25.32 29.42
N ALA A 496 2.36 -25.48 29.59
CA ALA A 496 1.63 -24.85 30.69
C ALA A 496 1.97 -25.43 32.09
N GLU A 497 3.09 -25.03 32.69
CA GLU A 497 3.48 -25.40 34.06
C GLU A 497 2.84 -24.50 35.13
N SER A 498 2.49 -23.25 34.77
CA SER A 498 1.83 -22.31 35.66
C SER A 498 0.85 -21.40 34.92
N PHE A 499 -0.30 -21.10 35.54
CA PHE A 499 -1.30 -20.20 34.98
C PHE A 499 -1.18 -18.82 35.62
N MET A 500 -0.91 -17.81 34.78
CA MET A 500 -0.95 -16.40 35.15
C MET A 500 -2.37 -15.82 35.04
N GLU A 501 -2.57 -14.64 35.62
CA GLU A 501 -3.83 -13.90 35.52
C GLU A 501 -3.91 -13.22 34.15
N ILE A 502 -4.46 -13.94 33.16
CA ILE A 502 -4.74 -13.46 31.80
C ILE A 502 -6.25 -13.36 31.57
N SER A 503 -6.66 -12.41 30.74
CA SER A 503 -8.05 -12.28 30.28
C SER A 503 -8.17 -12.91 28.89
N ILE A 504 -9.05 -13.89 28.74
CA ILE A 504 -9.31 -14.56 27.46
C ILE A 504 -10.76 -14.33 27.04
N SER A 505 -10.97 -13.75 25.86
CA SER A 505 -12.27 -13.61 25.19
C SER A 505 -12.25 -14.23 23.80
N ASN A 506 -13.44 -14.60 23.32
CA ASN A 506 -13.71 -15.06 21.94
C ASN A 506 -12.87 -16.23 21.40
N PHE A 507 -12.13 -16.97 22.22
CA PHE A 507 -11.60 -18.29 21.89
C PHE A 507 -12.61 -19.39 22.24
N GLN A 508 -13.13 -20.10 21.24
CA GLN A 508 -14.07 -21.22 21.46
C GLN A 508 -13.33 -22.52 21.81
N ASN A 509 -12.09 -22.66 21.35
CA ASN A 509 -11.23 -23.80 21.65
C ASN A 509 -9.99 -23.34 22.42
N LEU A 510 -9.75 -23.98 23.56
CA LEU A 510 -8.50 -23.86 24.30
C LEU A 510 -7.85 -25.24 24.35
N ILE A 511 -6.66 -25.35 23.80
CA ILE A 511 -5.86 -26.58 23.76
C ILE A 511 -4.64 -26.36 24.65
N ILE A 512 -4.42 -27.28 25.59
CA ILE A 512 -3.20 -27.29 26.40
C ILE A 512 -2.37 -28.46 25.89
N ALA A 513 -1.30 -28.16 25.17
CA ALA A 513 -0.38 -29.14 24.64
C ALA A 513 0.68 -29.45 25.71
N ASP A 514 0.63 -30.67 26.25
CA ASP A 514 1.65 -31.16 27.17
C ASP A 514 2.87 -31.59 26.36
N GLN A 515 4.05 -31.00 26.64
CA GLN A 515 5.32 -31.42 26.06
C GLN A 515 5.76 -32.76 26.68
N GLU A 516 4.99 -33.84 26.52
CA GLU A 516 5.52 -35.16 26.86
C GLU A 516 6.56 -35.59 25.81
N GLU A 517 7.82 -35.56 26.23
CA GLU A 517 9.02 -36.18 25.63
C GLU A 517 8.74 -37.29 24.58
N ASP A 518 8.90 -37.00 23.27
CA ASP A 518 9.74 -37.86 22.39
C ASP A 518 10.05 -37.24 21.00
N SER A 519 11.13 -36.47 20.93
CA SER A 519 12.26 -36.56 19.99
C SER A 519 12.14 -37.12 18.54
N GLY A 520 11.01 -37.04 17.82
CA GLY A 520 11.07 -37.48 16.40
C GLY A 520 9.88 -37.37 15.45
N VAL A 521 8.81 -36.61 15.72
CA VAL A 521 7.65 -36.54 14.82
C VAL A 521 7.09 -35.12 14.70
N TYR A 522 7.89 -34.16 14.27
CA TYR A 522 7.36 -33.05 13.46
C TYR A 522 7.66 -33.42 12.00
N GLY A 523 6.81 -34.28 11.44
CA GLY A 523 6.76 -34.51 10.00
C GLY A 523 5.59 -33.71 9.47
N GLU A 524 5.89 -32.74 8.61
CA GLU A 524 5.02 -32.10 7.61
C GLU A 524 3.52 -32.09 7.97
N LEU A 525 3.02 -30.92 8.40
CA LEU A 525 1.63 -30.52 8.20
C LEU A 525 1.40 -30.35 6.69
N ASP A 526 1.38 -31.46 5.96
CA ASP A 526 1.11 -31.50 4.52
C ASP A 526 -0.39 -31.22 4.30
N SER A 527 -0.67 -30.20 3.49
CA SER A 527 -1.99 -29.65 3.19
C SER A 527 -2.84 -30.66 2.40
N ALA A 528 -3.54 -31.55 3.12
CA ALA A 528 -4.39 -32.57 2.53
C ALA A 528 -5.73 -32.01 2.00
N THR A 529 -5.70 -31.34 0.84
CA THR A 529 -6.87 -31.21 -0.03
C THR A 529 -7.01 -32.45 -0.91
N GLN A 530 -7.80 -33.44 -0.45
CA GLN A 530 -8.77 -34.23 -1.24
C GLN A 530 -9.06 -35.60 -0.59
N GLY A 531 -10.34 -35.83 -0.28
CA GLY A 531 -10.93 -37.17 -0.25
C GLY A 531 -11.63 -37.52 1.06
N HIS A 532 -12.96 -37.59 0.98
CA HIS A 532 -13.82 -38.19 2.00
C HIS A 532 -13.29 -39.54 2.51
N GLU A 533 -12.73 -39.56 3.71
CA GLU A 533 -12.91 -40.61 4.73
C GLU A 533 -12.44 -40.05 6.08
N GLU A 534 -13.35 -39.96 7.05
CA GLU A 534 -13.09 -39.44 8.40
C GLU A 534 -11.95 -40.23 9.09
N PRO A 535 -10.85 -39.58 9.53
CA PRO A 535 -9.98 -40.17 10.52
C PRO A 535 -10.60 -39.97 11.91
N VAL A 536 -10.88 -41.08 12.59
CA VAL A 536 -11.22 -41.09 14.02
C VAL A 536 -9.96 -40.73 14.81
N LEU A 537 -9.85 -39.47 15.23
CA LEU A 537 -8.89 -39.04 16.24
C LEU A 537 -9.33 -39.61 17.60
N ASP A 538 -8.51 -40.52 18.14
CA ASP A 538 -8.66 -41.04 19.50
C ASP A 538 -8.13 -39.99 20.47
N VAL A 539 -9.01 -39.09 20.90
CA VAL A 539 -8.72 -38.10 21.95
C VAL A 539 -8.55 -38.83 23.28
N LEU A 540 -7.31 -39.18 23.60
CA LEU A 540 -6.94 -39.64 24.93
C LEU A 540 -6.95 -38.43 25.88
N GLY A 541 -7.97 -38.37 26.74
CA GLY A 541 -7.80 -37.78 28.08
C GLY A 541 -8.40 -36.41 28.38
N VAL A 542 -9.55 -36.01 27.81
CA VAL A 542 -10.31 -34.86 28.36
C VAL A 542 -10.99 -35.28 29.66
N SER A 543 -10.35 -35.04 30.80
CA SER A 543 -11.01 -35.04 32.10
C SER A 543 -11.95 -33.83 32.18
N ARG A 544 -13.26 -34.08 32.08
CA ARG A 544 -14.31 -33.11 32.36
C ARG A 544 -14.19 -32.58 33.79
N TYR A 545 -13.70 -31.36 33.96
CA TYR A 545 -14.06 -30.54 35.12
C TYR A 545 -15.27 -29.68 34.75
N SER A 546 -16.45 -30.17 35.15
CA SER A 546 -17.64 -29.34 35.29
C SER A 546 -17.63 -28.75 36.69
N GLU A 547 -17.55 -27.43 36.83
CA GLU A 547 -18.18 -26.69 37.94
C GLU A 547 -18.21 -25.19 37.61
N ILE A 548 -19.39 -24.73 37.20
CA ILE A 548 -19.78 -23.32 37.17
C ILE A 548 -19.89 -22.86 38.63
N PRO A 549 -19.27 -21.76 39.07
CA PRO A 549 -19.46 -21.25 40.42
C PRO A 549 -20.88 -20.71 40.61
N ASP A 550 -21.47 -21.06 41.74
CA ASP A 550 -22.78 -20.61 42.23
C ASP A 550 -22.79 -19.07 42.44
N PRO A 551 -23.70 -18.31 41.82
CA PRO A 551 -23.73 -16.84 41.91
C PRO A 551 -24.20 -16.26 43.26
N ASP A 552 -24.46 -17.09 44.29
CA ASP A 552 -25.00 -16.64 45.58
C ASP A 552 -23.97 -16.48 46.72
N THR A 553 -22.68 -16.24 46.42
CA THR A 553 -21.67 -15.92 47.46
C THR A 553 -21.01 -14.56 47.31
N PHE A 554 -21.79 -13.49 47.53
CA PHE A 554 -21.27 -12.23 48.09
C PHE A 554 -22.23 -11.70 49.16
N ALA A 555 -21.76 -11.72 50.41
CA ALA A 555 -22.30 -10.98 51.54
C ALA A 555 -21.16 -10.29 52.28
#